data_AF-A0A7M3Z1P8-F1
#
_entry.id   AF-A0A7M3Z1P8-F1
#
_cell.length_a   1.000
_cell.length_b   1.000
_cell.length_c   1.000
_cell.angle_alpha   90.00
_cell.angle_beta   90.00
_cell.angle_gamma   90.00
#
_symmetry.space_group_name_H-M   'P 1'
#
loop_
_entity.id
_entity.type
_entity.pdbx_description
1 polymer ?
#
loop_
_entity_poly.entity_id
_entity_poly.type
_entity_poly.pdbx_seq_one_letter_code
_entity_poly.pdbx_strand_id
1 'polypeptide(L)'
;VSLVTDRLDDPPNYCKIRLTFQGESTASITEGTGAELSTQSSDDRLGAVKIRGGQGMSWLAVESVNDMSFSQFDVSGHYPIASKCSDFTTDTTTGQADLTLTSWKELREQVVLATELDFAATLSATAYEGTAFTYGVGGIFGDLEELSPGLGMVIAPVELTDFFGNAYITKDATGTSSGWEWRVTGSEKVGSTNMWKVTASHRDVRDFCLGYATMTMWLDADSPWAARQTVDVAISSSEASQSSCSAWQQRGVDAVLPEGELELHHTFERTTLSRGIKAIELGKTYDNRPQANDLNPDDDELVNWGVDGTHLPDNSTVRQHPLDEAMDCIDEFSGVASGAVTALENDGYVWRAVDKQNGTSTEWNLSWVDSDTTAGWLHFSVSGGGAETLACEFIAKGTFDESVSHNRDSIPKVLPLHAIETRLMDDQRFPALTGPSALFDNNGPHESTSMGYLVVVPGTGFGIDFSDLLDTSGATTVDVQRQWQDGTKDRSFSLLADASDGRLIGWTSLSTEELG
;
A
#
# COMPACT_ATOMS: atom_id res chain seq x y z
N VAL A 1 -1.00 10.08 -12.05
CA VAL A 1 -2.29 9.88 -12.73
C VAL A 1 -2.43 8.43 -13.19
N SER A 2 -1.39 7.84 -13.78
CA SER A 2 -1.26 6.39 -14.08
C SER A 2 -1.70 5.48 -12.93
N LEU A 3 -1.28 5.74 -11.69
CA LEU A 3 -1.68 4.97 -10.50
C LEU A 3 -3.21 4.78 -10.34
N VAL A 4 -4.00 5.76 -10.79
CA VAL A 4 -5.47 5.74 -10.72
C VAL A 4 -6.08 5.35 -12.07
N THR A 5 -5.50 5.80 -13.18
CA THR A 5 -6.02 5.57 -14.52
C THR A 5 -5.72 4.17 -15.06
N ASP A 6 -4.60 3.55 -14.68
CA ASP A 6 -4.21 2.21 -15.15
C ASP A 6 -5.10 1.10 -14.58
N ARG A 7 -5.98 1.45 -13.63
CA ARG A 7 -7.02 0.57 -13.06
C ARG A 7 -8.40 0.78 -13.71
N LEU A 8 -8.51 1.69 -14.69
CA LEU A 8 -9.72 1.94 -15.45
C LEU A 8 -9.59 1.27 -16.83
N ASP A 9 -10.63 0.55 -17.27
CA ASP A 9 -10.71 0.10 -18.66
C ASP A 9 -10.89 1.32 -19.59
N ASP A 10 -9.96 1.52 -20.52
CA ASP A 10 -9.84 2.68 -21.43
C ASP A 10 -9.74 4.04 -20.69
N PRO A 11 -8.61 4.29 -19.98
CA PRO A 11 -8.50 5.48 -19.16
C PRO A 11 -8.62 6.76 -19.98
N PRO A 12 -9.43 7.73 -19.52
CA PRO A 12 -9.39 9.07 -20.10
C PRO A 12 -7.95 9.58 -20.04
N ASN A 13 -7.47 10.21 -21.11
CA ASN A 13 -6.13 10.80 -21.19
C ASN A 13 -6.02 12.06 -20.31
N TYR A 14 -6.27 11.91 -19.02
CA TYR A 14 -6.13 12.99 -18.05
C TYR A 14 -4.66 13.18 -17.71
N CYS A 15 -4.23 14.44 -17.67
CA CYS A 15 -2.92 14.83 -17.16
C CYS A 15 -2.99 15.36 -15.72
N LYS A 16 -4.19 15.71 -15.23
CA LYS A 16 -4.46 16.14 -13.84
C LYS A 16 -5.87 15.74 -13.44
N ILE A 17 -6.01 15.29 -12.19
CA ILE A 17 -7.29 14.97 -11.56
C ILE A 17 -7.48 15.94 -10.39
N ARG A 18 -8.68 16.51 -10.28
CA ARG A 18 -9.08 17.36 -9.16
C ARG A 18 -10.24 16.71 -8.42
N LEU A 19 -10.08 16.54 -7.11
CA LEU A 19 -11.13 16.09 -6.21
C LEU A 19 -11.67 17.29 -5.43
N THR A 20 -12.98 17.52 -5.49
CA THR A 20 -13.66 18.55 -4.68
C THR A 20 -14.73 17.90 -3.85
N PHE A 21 -14.69 18.09 -2.53
CA PHE A 21 -15.63 17.44 -1.63
C PHE A 21 -16.13 18.38 -0.54
N GLN A 22 -17.34 18.14 -0.07
CA GLN A 22 -17.96 18.85 1.06
C GLN A 22 -18.84 17.88 1.85
N GLY A 23 -18.65 17.88 3.18
CA GLY A 23 -19.32 16.93 4.04
C GLY A 23 -19.13 17.17 5.53
N GLU A 24 -19.53 16.18 6.30
CA GLU A 24 -19.32 16.11 7.74
C GLU A 24 -18.32 14.99 8.05
N SER A 25 -17.60 15.12 9.17
CA SER A 25 -16.69 14.08 9.65
C SER A 25 -16.79 13.92 11.16
N THR A 26 -16.53 12.70 11.63
CA THR A 26 -16.50 12.36 13.05
C THR A 26 -15.22 11.58 13.35
N ALA A 27 -14.27 12.23 14.01
CA ALA A 27 -13.12 11.56 14.61
C ALA A 27 -13.48 11.05 16.01
N SER A 28 -13.19 9.78 16.28
CA SER A 28 -13.53 9.11 17.54
C SER A 28 -12.48 8.05 17.91
N ILE A 29 -12.52 7.62 19.17
CA ILE A 29 -11.74 6.48 19.68
C ILE A 29 -12.73 5.42 20.13
N THR A 30 -12.53 4.18 19.69
CA THR A 30 -13.40 3.06 20.07
C THR A 30 -13.19 2.67 21.53
N GLU A 31 -14.30 2.44 22.25
CA GLU A 31 -14.27 1.91 23.62
C GLU A 31 -14.39 0.38 23.59
N GLY A 32 -13.25 -0.30 23.45
CA GLY A 32 -13.18 -1.76 23.45
C GLY A 32 -13.71 -2.40 24.74
N THR A 33 -14.39 -3.53 24.60
CA THR A 33 -15.07 -4.22 25.72
C THR A 33 -14.22 -5.36 26.29
N GLY A 34 -14.67 -6.00 27.38
CA GLY A 34 -13.98 -7.17 27.94
C GLY A 34 -13.84 -8.36 26.98
N ALA A 35 -14.62 -8.42 25.88
CA ALA A 35 -14.45 -9.44 24.84
C ALA A 35 -13.08 -9.32 24.13
N GLU A 36 -12.59 -8.09 23.97
CA GLU A 36 -11.28 -7.78 23.40
C GLU A 36 -10.13 -8.28 24.28
N LEU A 37 -10.37 -8.36 25.59
CA LEU A 37 -9.39 -8.75 26.60
C LEU A 37 -9.46 -10.24 26.97
N SER A 38 -10.12 -11.06 26.14
CA SER A 38 -10.27 -12.50 26.39
C SER A 38 -8.96 -13.28 26.59
N THR A 39 -7.83 -12.73 26.12
CA THR A 39 -6.49 -13.30 26.31
C THR A 39 -5.69 -12.63 27.44
N GLN A 40 -6.28 -11.71 28.19
CA GLN A 40 -5.61 -10.96 29.26
C GLN A 40 -5.97 -11.52 30.64
N SER A 41 -5.04 -11.40 31.59
CA SER A 41 -5.25 -11.83 32.98
C SER A 41 -6.07 -10.83 33.81
N SER A 42 -6.27 -9.60 33.31
CA SER A 42 -7.03 -8.54 33.99
C SER A 42 -7.70 -7.57 33.01
N ASP A 43 -8.70 -6.83 33.49
CA ASP A 43 -9.43 -5.81 32.72
C ASP A 43 -8.78 -4.42 32.77
N ASP A 44 -7.52 -4.31 33.18
CA ASP A 44 -6.83 -3.02 33.31
C ASP A 44 -6.71 -2.27 31.97
N ARG A 45 -6.70 -3.02 30.85
CA ARG A 45 -6.72 -2.52 29.46
C ARG A 45 -8.13 -2.28 28.88
N LEU A 46 -9.19 -2.21 29.71
CA LEU A 46 -10.53 -1.89 29.22
C LEU A 46 -10.52 -0.58 28.42
N GLY A 47 -11.15 -0.61 27.24
CA GLY A 47 -11.10 0.43 26.21
C GLY A 47 -10.23 0.07 25.00
N ALA A 48 -9.27 -0.87 25.13
CA ALA A 48 -8.46 -1.33 24.01
C ALA A 48 -9.19 -2.35 23.15
N VAL A 49 -8.83 -2.41 21.87
CA VAL A 49 -9.33 -3.41 20.91
C VAL A 49 -8.24 -4.40 20.53
N LYS A 50 -8.66 -5.61 20.12
CA LYS A 50 -7.76 -6.61 19.59
C LYS A 50 -7.70 -6.52 18.07
N ILE A 51 -6.49 -6.42 17.53
CA ILE A 51 -6.25 -6.38 16.08
C ILE A 51 -5.14 -7.36 15.69
N ARG A 52 -5.16 -7.85 14.45
CA ARG A 52 -4.06 -8.67 13.92
C ARG A 52 -3.04 -7.77 13.23
N GLY A 53 -1.76 -8.00 13.47
CA GLY A 53 -0.68 -7.33 12.73
C GLY A 53 -0.38 -8.04 11.41
N GLY A 54 0.58 -7.52 10.62
CA GLY A 54 0.92 -8.06 9.30
C GLY A 54 1.45 -9.51 9.31
N GLN A 55 1.84 -10.03 10.49
CA GLN A 55 2.23 -11.43 10.68
C GLN A 55 1.05 -12.34 11.11
N GLY A 56 -0.17 -11.80 11.21
CA GLY A 56 -1.38 -12.52 11.61
C GLY A 56 -1.56 -12.71 13.12
N MET A 57 -0.61 -12.25 13.93
CA MET A 57 -0.66 -12.34 15.40
C MET A 57 -1.52 -11.24 16.01
N SER A 58 -2.19 -11.53 17.14
CA SER A 58 -3.06 -10.58 17.83
C SER A 58 -2.29 -9.62 18.74
N TRP A 59 -2.65 -8.35 18.68
CA TRP A 59 -2.13 -7.26 19.50
C TRP A 59 -3.28 -6.52 20.19
N LEU A 60 -2.96 -5.75 21.22
CA LEU A 60 -3.90 -4.76 21.78
C LEU A 60 -3.52 -3.36 21.30
N ALA A 61 -4.53 -2.61 20.87
CA ALA A 61 -4.36 -1.29 20.28
C ALA A 61 -5.42 -0.28 20.75
N VAL A 62 -5.10 1.00 20.58
CA VAL A 62 -6.09 2.07 20.45
C VAL A 62 -6.58 2.07 19.01
N GLU A 63 -7.89 2.04 18.81
CA GLU A 63 -8.53 2.20 17.51
C GLU A 63 -9.07 3.63 17.38
N SER A 64 -8.50 4.38 16.44
CA SER A 64 -8.98 5.69 16.02
C SER A 64 -9.82 5.53 14.76
N VAL A 65 -11.04 6.06 14.77
CA VAL A 65 -11.97 6.00 13.63
C VAL A 65 -12.31 7.41 13.19
N ASN A 66 -12.21 7.68 11.89
CA ASN A 66 -12.65 8.91 11.26
C ASN A 66 -13.68 8.60 10.16
N ASP A 67 -14.96 8.74 10.51
CA ASP A 67 -16.07 8.63 9.57
C ASP A 67 -16.23 9.94 8.81
N MET A 68 -16.27 9.90 7.49
CA MET A 68 -16.38 11.04 6.60
C MET A 68 -17.53 10.83 5.63
N SER A 69 -18.55 11.69 5.67
CA SER A 69 -19.70 11.64 4.77
C SER A 69 -19.73 12.87 3.89
N PHE A 70 -19.39 12.69 2.62
CA PHE A 70 -19.33 13.74 1.60
C PHE A 70 -20.63 13.80 0.81
N SER A 71 -21.49 14.74 1.20
CA SER A 71 -22.72 15.09 0.48
C SER A 71 -22.49 15.62 -0.95
N GLN A 72 -21.28 16.09 -1.22
CA GLN A 72 -20.77 16.44 -2.54
C GLN A 72 -19.36 15.86 -2.66
N PHE A 73 -19.13 15.05 -3.69
CA PHE A 73 -17.85 14.46 -4.03
C PHE A 73 -17.69 14.48 -5.55
N ASP A 74 -16.91 15.43 -6.06
CA ASP A 74 -16.73 15.68 -7.48
C ASP A 74 -15.33 15.28 -7.92
N VAL A 75 -15.24 14.46 -8.97
CA VAL A 75 -14.00 14.08 -9.64
C VAL A 75 -13.93 14.78 -10.99
N SER A 76 -12.98 15.68 -11.16
CA SER A 76 -12.78 16.43 -12.40
C SER A 76 -11.46 16.08 -13.07
N GLY A 77 -11.49 15.92 -14.39
CA GLY A 77 -10.32 15.61 -15.21
C GLY A 77 -9.87 16.77 -16.09
N HIS A 78 -8.55 16.90 -16.29
CA HIS A 78 -7.91 17.86 -17.19
C HIS A 78 -7.18 17.10 -18.29
N TYR A 79 -7.36 17.50 -19.56
CA TYR A 79 -6.67 16.87 -20.71
C TYR A 79 -5.42 17.64 -21.13
N PRO A 80 -4.44 16.97 -21.75
CA PRO A 80 -3.31 17.65 -22.37
C PRO A 80 -3.78 18.42 -23.61
N ILE A 81 -3.52 19.74 -23.63
CA ILE A 81 -3.74 20.63 -24.77
C ILE A 81 -2.39 21.23 -25.18
N ALA A 82 -1.96 20.95 -26.41
CA ALA A 82 -0.68 21.42 -26.95
C ALA A 82 0.53 21.11 -26.04
N SER A 83 0.61 19.86 -25.56
CA SER A 83 1.67 19.36 -24.68
C SER A 83 1.74 20.03 -23.31
N LYS A 84 0.65 20.66 -22.86
CA LYS A 84 0.48 21.18 -21.49
C LYS A 84 -0.84 20.70 -20.92
N CYS A 85 -0.88 20.49 -19.61
CA CYS A 85 -2.15 20.17 -18.96
C CYS A 85 -3.09 21.38 -18.98
N SER A 86 -4.38 21.18 -19.28
CA SER A 86 -5.34 22.29 -19.34
C SER A 86 -5.55 22.92 -17.96
N ASP A 87 -5.67 24.26 -17.88
CA ASP A 87 -5.99 24.94 -16.61
C ASP A 87 -7.49 24.82 -16.25
N PHE A 88 -8.33 24.41 -17.21
CA PHE A 88 -9.75 24.20 -17.01
C PHE A 88 -10.10 22.71 -16.96
N THR A 89 -11.04 22.38 -16.08
CA THR A 89 -11.65 21.05 -15.99
C THR A 89 -12.44 20.77 -17.27
N THR A 90 -12.15 19.65 -17.91
CA THR A 90 -12.83 19.26 -19.15
C THR A 90 -14.01 18.33 -18.88
N ASP A 91 -13.87 17.47 -17.88
CA ASP A 91 -14.92 16.59 -17.41
C ASP A 91 -15.09 16.73 -15.89
N THR A 92 -16.29 16.51 -15.39
CA THR A 92 -16.59 16.48 -13.96
C THR A 92 -17.72 15.50 -13.70
N THR A 93 -17.38 14.47 -12.94
CA THR A 93 -18.30 13.46 -12.45
C THR A 93 -18.66 13.83 -11.02
N THR A 94 -19.93 14.14 -10.78
CA THR A 94 -20.40 14.57 -9.45
C THR A 94 -21.08 13.42 -8.73
N GLY A 95 -20.96 13.41 -7.42
CA GLY A 95 -21.44 12.30 -6.63
C GLY A 95 -21.43 12.53 -5.14
N GLN A 96 -21.51 11.42 -4.42
CA GLN A 96 -21.43 11.35 -2.97
C GLN A 96 -20.46 10.24 -2.59
N ALA A 97 -19.81 10.39 -1.45
CA ALA A 97 -18.90 9.37 -0.96
C ALA A 97 -18.93 9.33 0.57
N ASP A 98 -18.95 8.12 1.12
CA ASP A 98 -18.74 7.84 2.53
C ASP A 98 -17.40 7.11 2.65
N LEU A 99 -16.52 7.62 3.50
CA LEU A 99 -15.20 7.06 3.77
C LEU A 99 -15.07 6.83 5.27
N THR A 100 -14.52 5.69 5.67
CA THR A 100 -14.17 5.39 7.06
C THR A 100 -12.69 5.08 7.12
N LEU A 101 -11.91 5.96 7.77
CA LEU A 101 -10.50 5.71 8.02
C LEU A 101 -10.34 5.21 9.45
N THR A 102 -9.84 3.98 9.60
CA THR A 102 -9.55 3.37 10.88
C THR A 102 -8.06 3.13 11.03
N SER A 103 -7.47 3.46 12.17
CA SER A 103 -6.08 3.16 12.46
C SER A 103 -5.92 2.52 13.84
N TRP A 104 -4.99 1.57 13.93
CA TRP A 104 -4.71 0.84 15.17
C TRP A 104 -3.30 1.12 15.65
N LYS A 105 -3.20 1.77 16.82
CA LYS A 105 -1.93 2.09 17.46
C LYS A 105 -1.67 1.17 18.65
N GLU A 106 -0.56 0.44 18.61
CA GLU A 106 -0.18 -0.53 19.65
C GLU A 106 0.02 0.13 21.01
N LEU A 107 -0.48 -0.48 22.08
CA LEU A 107 -0.54 0.19 23.40
C LEU A 107 0.82 0.48 24.03
N ARG A 108 1.86 -0.34 23.82
CA ARG A 108 3.13 -0.27 24.55
C ARG A 108 4.17 0.57 23.81
N GLU A 109 4.54 0.13 22.61
CA GLU A 109 5.52 0.75 21.72
C GLU A 109 4.91 1.88 20.89
N GLN A 110 3.58 2.03 20.87
CA GLN A 110 2.90 3.14 20.20
C GLN A 110 3.19 3.20 18.69
N VAL A 111 3.45 2.04 18.10
CA VAL A 111 3.59 1.87 16.65
C VAL A 111 2.23 1.65 16.02
N VAL A 112 2.02 2.17 14.81
CA VAL A 112 0.82 1.87 14.03
C VAL A 112 0.94 0.44 13.52
N LEU A 113 -0.03 -0.40 13.88
CA LEU A 113 -0.08 -1.81 13.46
C LEU A 113 -0.75 -1.95 12.10
N ALA A 114 -1.81 -1.18 11.88
CA ALA A 114 -2.59 -1.21 10.66
C ALA A 114 -3.35 0.10 10.44
N THR A 115 -3.70 0.34 9.18
CA THR A 115 -4.61 1.39 8.74
C THR A 115 -5.58 0.79 7.71
N GLU A 116 -6.88 1.05 7.87
CA GLU A 116 -7.95 0.60 6.99
C GLU A 116 -8.71 1.82 6.47
N LEU A 117 -8.97 1.84 5.17
CA LEU A 117 -9.87 2.77 4.51
C LEU A 117 -10.99 1.97 3.86
N ASP A 118 -12.18 2.07 4.42
CA ASP A 118 -13.41 1.69 3.73
C ASP A 118 -13.95 2.89 2.98
N PHE A 119 -14.42 2.66 1.76
CA PHE A 119 -15.09 3.70 0.99
C PHE A 119 -16.28 3.14 0.22
N ALA A 120 -17.32 3.97 0.13
CA ALA A 120 -18.44 3.79 -0.77
C ALA A 120 -18.67 5.11 -1.49
N ALA A 121 -18.64 5.10 -2.81
CA ALA A 121 -18.87 6.29 -3.62
C ALA A 121 -19.89 6.01 -4.72
N THR A 122 -20.80 6.95 -4.95
CA THR A 122 -21.65 6.95 -6.13
C THR A 122 -21.27 8.15 -6.97
N LEU A 123 -20.72 7.88 -8.15
CA LEU A 123 -20.23 8.88 -9.08
C LEU A 123 -21.03 8.76 -10.38
N SER A 124 -21.82 9.78 -10.72
CA SER A 124 -22.79 9.72 -11.82
C SER A 124 -23.74 8.52 -11.71
N ALA A 125 -23.53 7.48 -12.53
CA ALA A 125 -24.35 6.27 -12.59
C ALA A 125 -23.55 5.01 -12.21
N THR A 126 -22.42 5.14 -11.53
CA THR A 126 -21.60 4.00 -11.12
C THR A 126 -21.39 4.04 -9.61
N ALA A 127 -21.65 2.91 -8.95
CA ALA A 127 -21.36 2.69 -7.55
C ALA A 127 -20.00 2.00 -7.39
N TYR A 128 -19.21 2.50 -6.46
CA TYR A 128 -17.91 1.99 -6.06
C TYR A 128 -17.97 1.64 -4.59
N GLU A 129 -17.57 0.44 -4.22
CA GLU A 129 -17.41 0.00 -2.83
C GLU A 129 -16.05 -0.65 -2.71
N GLY A 130 -15.27 -0.31 -1.69
CA GLY A 130 -13.98 -0.93 -1.52
C GLY A 130 -13.37 -0.72 -0.15
N THR A 131 -12.32 -1.50 0.09
CA THR A 131 -11.52 -1.47 1.30
C THR A 131 -10.05 -1.49 0.90
N ALA A 132 -9.24 -0.65 1.51
CA ALA A 132 -7.80 -0.70 1.43
C ALA A 132 -7.24 -0.86 2.85
N PHE A 133 -6.43 -1.88 3.06
CA PHE A 133 -5.88 -2.22 4.36
C PHE A 133 -4.37 -2.33 4.26
N THR A 134 -3.64 -1.66 5.15
CA THR A 134 -2.19 -1.67 5.19
C THR A 134 -1.70 -2.00 6.60
N TYR A 135 -0.54 -2.67 6.69
CA TYR A 135 0.10 -3.01 7.95
C TYR A 135 1.40 -2.22 8.13
N GLY A 136 1.64 -1.73 9.34
CA GLY A 136 2.89 -1.05 9.70
C GLY A 136 3.10 0.34 9.11
N VAL A 137 2.22 0.83 8.24
CA VAL A 137 2.25 2.21 7.72
C VAL A 137 1.17 3.07 8.38
N GLY A 138 1.57 4.27 8.79
CA GLY A 138 0.69 5.25 9.45
C GLY A 138 -0.26 6.00 8.53
N GLY A 139 -0.32 5.66 7.23
CA GLY A 139 -1.11 6.36 6.23
C GLY A 139 -1.45 5.51 5.01
N ILE A 140 -2.33 6.04 4.16
CA ILE A 140 -2.92 5.33 3.01
C ILE A 140 -2.25 5.67 1.67
N PHE A 141 -1.27 6.58 1.65
CA PHE A 141 -0.66 7.06 0.41
C PHE A 141 0.48 6.18 -0.14
N GLY A 142 0.68 4.98 0.42
CA GLY A 142 1.68 4.02 -0.05
C GLY A 142 3.08 4.63 -0.12
N ASP A 143 3.75 4.48 -1.26
CA ASP A 143 5.12 4.95 -1.55
C ASP A 143 5.34 6.44 -1.27
N LEU A 144 4.28 7.27 -1.31
CA LEU A 144 4.39 8.69 -0.99
C LEU A 144 4.62 8.92 0.51
N GLU A 145 4.09 8.06 1.37
CA GLU A 145 4.38 8.04 2.82
C GLU A 145 5.75 7.44 3.13
N GLU A 146 6.29 6.61 2.25
CA GLU A 146 7.66 6.10 2.38
C GLU A 146 8.67 7.20 2.04
N LEU A 147 8.46 7.92 0.94
CA LEU A 147 9.25 9.08 0.54
C LEU A 147 9.15 10.26 1.52
N SER A 148 7.98 10.44 2.11
CA SER A 148 7.67 11.60 2.95
C SER A 148 6.72 11.16 4.07
N PRO A 149 7.27 10.52 5.12
CA PRO A 149 6.50 9.99 6.23
C PRO A 149 5.71 11.08 6.94
N GLY A 150 4.44 10.83 7.23
CA GLY A 150 3.51 11.74 7.88
C GLY A 150 2.60 12.52 6.93
N LEU A 151 2.66 12.32 5.61
CA LEU A 151 1.77 12.99 4.65
C LEU A 151 0.31 12.57 4.81
N GLY A 152 0.04 11.34 5.23
CA GLY A 152 -1.29 10.80 5.55
C GLY A 152 -1.97 11.49 6.72
N MET A 153 -1.23 12.22 7.57
CA MET A 153 -1.86 13.00 8.64
C MET A 153 -2.75 14.13 8.13
N VAL A 154 -2.65 14.49 6.84
CA VAL A 154 -3.44 15.58 6.27
C VAL A 154 -4.86 15.17 5.91
N ILE A 155 -5.20 13.89 5.79
CA ILE A 155 -6.55 13.46 5.36
C ILE A 155 -7.55 13.35 6.52
N ALA A 156 -7.09 13.49 7.76
CA ALA A 156 -7.90 13.47 8.96
C ALA A 156 -7.51 14.63 9.89
N PRO A 157 -8.35 14.99 10.88
CA PRO A 157 -7.94 15.91 11.93
C PRO A 157 -6.72 15.39 12.68
N VAL A 158 -5.67 16.21 12.78
CA VAL A 158 -4.41 15.81 13.44
C VAL A 158 -4.62 15.50 14.92
N GLU A 159 -4.21 14.30 15.33
CA GLU A 159 -4.10 13.89 16.73
C GLU A 159 -2.93 14.61 17.40
N LEU A 160 -3.21 15.38 18.46
CA LEU A 160 -2.22 16.26 19.05
C LEU A 160 -1.11 15.49 19.78
N THR A 161 -1.44 14.38 20.43
CA THR A 161 -0.46 13.52 21.11
C THR A 161 0.50 12.91 20.11
N ASP A 162 0.02 12.52 18.94
CA ASP A 162 0.82 11.86 17.91
C ASP A 162 1.72 12.88 17.19
N PHE A 163 1.18 14.06 16.90
CA PHE A 163 1.94 15.11 16.21
C PHE A 163 2.92 15.86 17.12
N PHE A 164 2.54 16.19 18.35
CA PHE A 164 3.38 17.00 19.26
C PHE A 164 4.13 16.16 20.29
N GLY A 165 3.75 14.89 20.50
CA GLY A 165 4.31 14.05 21.55
C GLY A 165 4.19 14.72 22.92
N ASN A 166 5.32 14.82 23.62
CA ASN A 166 5.42 15.48 24.93
C ASN A 166 5.82 16.96 24.85
N ALA A 167 5.76 17.59 23.67
CA ALA A 167 6.17 18.97 23.50
C ALA A 167 5.21 19.93 24.21
N TYR A 168 5.76 20.88 24.96
CA TYR A 168 4.97 21.96 25.57
C TYR A 168 4.68 23.04 24.54
N ILE A 169 3.40 23.25 24.25
CA ILE A 169 2.94 24.28 23.30
C ILE A 169 2.92 25.64 23.99
N THR A 170 3.93 26.45 23.70
CA THR A 170 4.03 27.84 24.15
C THR A 170 4.38 28.76 22.99
N LYS A 171 4.31 30.08 23.21
CA LYS A 171 4.72 31.07 22.20
C LYS A 171 6.13 30.76 21.68
N ASP A 172 6.29 30.80 20.36
CA ASP A 172 7.54 30.54 19.64
C ASP A 172 8.10 29.11 19.81
N ALA A 173 7.34 28.17 20.40
CA ALA A 173 7.73 26.77 20.42
C ALA A 173 7.81 26.21 19.00
N THR A 174 8.77 25.31 18.79
CA THR A 174 9.03 24.64 17.52
C THR A 174 9.33 23.18 17.78
N GLY A 175 9.12 22.34 16.77
CA GLY A 175 9.52 20.95 16.83
C GLY A 175 9.37 20.28 15.48
N THR A 176 9.65 18.98 15.48
CA THR A 176 9.49 18.13 14.30
C THR A 176 8.71 16.89 14.68
N SER A 177 7.87 16.40 13.77
CA SER A 177 7.18 15.11 13.92
C SER A 177 6.88 14.55 12.54
N SER A 178 7.30 13.30 12.28
CA SER A 178 7.07 12.57 11.03
C SER A 178 7.20 13.48 9.80
N GLY A 179 8.42 13.93 9.48
CA GLY A 179 8.66 14.81 8.32
C GLY A 179 8.17 16.27 8.45
N TRP A 180 7.26 16.59 9.36
CA TRP A 180 6.73 17.95 9.55
C TRP A 180 7.57 18.79 10.50
N GLU A 181 7.99 19.97 10.06
CA GLU A 181 8.50 21.03 10.90
C GLU A 181 7.35 21.93 11.32
N TRP A 182 7.14 22.11 12.63
CA TRP A 182 6.05 22.92 13.17
C TRP A 182 6.54 24.06 14.04
N ARG A 183 5.76 25.14 14.07
CA ARG A 183 5.99 26.31 14.92
C ARG A 183 4.70 26.92 15.42
N VAL A 184 4.69 27.29 16.70
CA VAL A 184 3.65 28.14 17.29
C VAL A 184 3.85 29.58 16.82
N THR A 185 2.90 30.08 16.03
CA THR A 185 2.93 31.45 15.46
C THR A 185 2.23 32.48 16.32
N GLY A 186 1.42 32.02 17.28
CA GLY A 186 0.75 32.89 18.24
C GLY A 186 -0.51 32.25 18.79
N SER A 187 -1.40 33.09 19.31
CA SER A 187 -2.75 32.68 19.68
C SER A 187 -3.77 33.46 18.86
N GLU A 188 -4.81 32.77 18.38
CA GLU A 188 -5.89 33.36 17.60
C GLU A 188 -7.23 32.98 18.22
N LYS A 189 -8.18 33.92 18.17
CA LYS A 189 -9.53 33.67 18.65
C LYS A 189 -10.35 33.05 17.52
N VAL A 190 -10.72 31.79 17.68
CA VAL A 190 -11.64 31.08 16.77
C VAL A 190 -12.99 30.98 17.48
N GLY A 191 -13.99 31.69 16.94
CA GLY A 191 -15.27 31.88 17.64
C GLY A 191 -15.10 32.62 18.98
N SER A 192 -15.42 31.96 20.09
CA SER A 192 -15.26 32.50 21.46
C SER A 192 -13.98 32.05 22.16
N THR A 193 -13.28 31.04 21.65
CA THR A 193 -12.15 30.39 22.31
C THR A 193 -10.82 30.93 21.79
N ASN A 194 -9.86 31.19 22.69
CA ASN A 194 -8.50 31.54 22.31
C ASN A 194 -7.68 30.26 22.14
N MET A 195 -7.18 30.03 20.93
CA MET A 195 -6.48 28.81 20.55
C MET A 195 -5.04 29.12 20.17
N TRP A 196 -4.13 28.17 20.38
CA TRP A 196 -2.76 28.29 19.86
C TRP A 196 -2.77 28.03 18.36
N LYS A 197 -2.20 28.96 17.59
CA LYS A 197 -2.04 28.81 16.15
C LYS A 197 -0.67 28.20 15.86
N VAL A 198 -0.67 27.05 15.20
CA VAL A 198 0.53 26.32 14.79
C VAL A 198 0.54 26.22 13.28
N THR A 199 1.68 26.52 12.68
CA THR A 199 1.93 26.25 11.26
C THR A 199 2.92 25.12 11.15
N ALA A 200 2.69 24.19 10.24
CA ALA A 200 3.62 23.12 9.93
C ALA A 200 3.87 23.03 8.42
N SER A 201 5.10 22.67 8.05
CA SER A 201 5.52 22.42 6.67
C SER A 201 6.28 21.10 6.59
N HIS A 202 5.98 20.29 5.58
CA HIS A 202 6.69 19.04 5.37
C HIS A 202 8.09 19.30 4.81
N ARG A 203 9.11 18.78 5.50
CA ARG A 203 10.51 18.99 5.15
C ARG A 203 10.86 18.30 3.84
N ASP A 204 10.48 17.04 3.68
CA ASP A 204 10.96 16.25 2.56
C ASP A 204 10.34 16.70 1.23
N VAL A 205 9.03 16.97 1.16
CA VAL A 205 8.38 17.65 0.02
C VAL A 205 9.10 18.95 -0.38
N ARG A 206 9.53 19.76 0.60
CA ARG A 206 10.26 21.00 0.36
C ARG A 206 11.70 20.74 -0.11
N ASP A 207 12.43 19.88 0.58
CA ASP A 207 13.86 19.67 0.41
C ASP A 207 14.17 18.83 -0.85
N PHE A 208 13.24 17.95 -1.24
CA PHE A 208 13.24 17.22 -2.52
C PHE A 208 12.59 18.01 -3.66
N CYS A 209 12.11 19.24 -3.41
CA CYS A 209 11.50 20.09 -4.42
C CYS A 209 10.29 19.48 -5.13
N LEU A 210 9.52 18.68 -4.39
CA LEU A 210 8.32 18.02 -4.91
C LEU A 210 7.13 18.98 -4.97
N GLY A 211 7.24 20.17 -4.35
CA GLY A 211 6.19 21.17 -4.30
C GLY A 211 6.09 21.75 -2.90
N TYR A 212 4.89 21.77 -2.33
CA TYR A 212 4.67 22.21 -0.96
C TYR A 212 3.64 21.33 -0.25
N ALA A 213 3.84 21.12 1.05
CA ALA A 213 2.84 20.52 1.91
C ALA A 213 2.85 21.32 3.21
N THR A 214 1.75 22.04 3.46
CA THR A 214 1.61 22.91 4.63
C THR A 214 0.27 22.68 5.30
N MET A 215 0.28 22.82 6.62
CA MET A 215 -0.95 22.85 7.40
C MET A 215 -0.91 23.94 8.44
N THR A 216 -2.06 24.52 8.74
CA THR A 216 -2.24 25.40 9.89
C THR A 216 -3.27 24.79 10.82
N MET A 217 -2.92 24.66 12.09
CA MET A 217 -3.74 24.07 13.14
C MET A 217 -4.05 25.10 14.21
N TRP A 218 -5.26 25.03 14.76
CA TRP A 218 -5.68 25.77 15.94
C TRP A 218 -5.96 24.80 17.07
N LEU A 219 -5.16 24.91 18.13
CA LEU A 219 -5.14 23.97 19.24
C LEU A 219 -5.98 24.49 20.39
N ASP A 220 -6.91 23.67 20.83
CA ASP A 220 -7.70 23.86 22.04
C ASP A 220 -7.24 22.86 23.10
N ALA A 221 -6.93 23.33 24.30
CA ALA A 221 -6.41 22.48 25.38
C ALA A 221 -7.39 21.37 25.79
N ASP A 222 -8.68 21.60 25.56
CA ASP A 222 -9.72 20.63 25.86
C ASP A 222 -9.95 19.64 24.71
N SER A 223 -9.21 19.69 23.60
CA SER A 223 -9.37 18.80 22.44
C SER A 223 -8.15 17.87 22.27
N PRO A 224 -8.33 16.56 22.03
CA PRO A 224 -7.23 15.67 21.67
C PRO A 224 -6.85 15.78 20.18
N TRP A 225 -7.70 16.40 19.34
CA TRP A 225 -7.43 16.74 17.94
C TRP A 225 -7.34 18.25 17.73
N ALA A 226 -6.77 18.69 16.59
CA ALA A 226 -6.83 20.08 16.16
C ALA A 226 -8.30 20.56 16.07
N ALA A 227 -8.63 21.67 16.74
CA ALA A 227 -10.00 22.20 16.75
C ALA A 227 -10.37 22.87 15.42
N ARG A 228 -9.36 23.35 14.69
CA ARG A 228 -9.45 23.70 13.28
C ARG A 228 -8.14 23.34 12.61
N GLN A 229 -8.21 22.90 11.37
CA GLN A 229 -7.05 22.56 10.55
C GLN A 229 -7.31 22.99 9.11
N THR A 230 -6.37 23.70 8.50
CA THR A 230 -6.38 24.00 7.07
C THR A 230 -5.18 23.29 6.45
N VAL A 231 -5.42 22.49 5.42
CA VAL A 231 -4.41 21.73 4.69
C VAL A 231 -4.26 22.32 3.30
N ASP A 232 -3.00 22.45 2.88
CA ASP A 232 -2.62 22.96 1.57
C ASP A 232 -1.40 22.18 1.05
N VAL A 233 -1.63 21.21 0.17
CA VAL A 233 -0.63 20.29 -0.38
C VAL A 233 -0.68 20.33 -1.90
N ALA A 234 0.48 20.49 -2.53
CA ALA A 234 0.69 20.29 -3.96
C ALA A 234 2.02 19.56 -4.16
N ILE A 235 1.99 18.38 -4.77
CA ILE A 235 3.13 17.51 -5.03
C ILE A 235 3.15 17.18 -6.53
N SER A 236 4.24 17.48 -7.21
CA SER A 236 4.42 17.26 -8.64
C SER A 236 5.86 16.88 -8.97
N SER A 237 6.02 15.91 -9.88
CA SER A 237 7.30 15.56 -10.49
C SER A 237 7.68 16.46 -11.67
N SER A 238 6.90 17.49 -12.02
CA SER A 238 7.16 18.32 -13.20
C SER A 238 8.37 19.26 -13.05
N GLU A 239 9.17 19.44 -14.10
CA GLU A 239 10.32 20.36 -14.11
C GLU A 239 9.96 21.82 -13.70
N ALA A 240 8.70 22.21 -13.86
CA ALA A 240 8.20 23.55 -13.53
C ALA A 240 8.21 23.82 -12.02
N SER A 241 7.89 22.83 -11.18
CA SER A 241 7.99 22.94 -9.71
C SER A 241 9.44 22.89 -9.20
N GLN A 242 10.38 22.45 -10.05
CA GLN A 242 11.79 22.23 -9.72
C GLN A 242 12.75 23.33 -10.22
N SER A 243 12.24 24.45 -10.74
CA SER A 243 13.02 25.49 -11.42
C SER A 243 14.11 26.19 -10.58
N SER A 244 14.07 26.04 -9.25
CA SER A 244 15.06 26.57 -8.29
C SER A 244 16.01 25.50 -7.72
N CYS A 245 15.93 24.25 -8.16
CA CYS A 245 16.58 23.11 -7.52
C CYS A 245 17.84 22.65 -8.27
N SER A 246 18.76 22.01 -7.55
CA SER A 246 20.05 21.63 -8.13
C SER A 246 19.94 20.34 -8.95
N ALA A 247 20.69 20.23 -10.04
CA ALA A 247 20.56 19.17 -11.06
C ALA A 247 20.76 17.71 -10.57
N TRP A 248 21.28 17.50 -9.36
CA TRP A 248 21.40 16.17 -8.76
C TRP A 248 20.16 15.77 -7.95
N GLN A 249 19.38 16.74 -7.44
CA GLN A 249 18.11 16.48 -6.72
C GLN A 249 17.00 16.12 -7.71
N GLN A 250 17.01 16.68 -8.92
CA GLN A 250 16.01 16.43 -9.97
C GLN A 250 16.02 14.97 -10.44
N ARG A 251 17.19 14.33 -10.57
CA ARG A 251 17.32 12.94 -11.06
C ARG A 251 16.89 11.85 -10.08
N GLY A 252 16.86 12.15 -8.78
CA GLY A 252 16.38 11.21 -7.75
C GLY A 252 14.86 11.17 -7.64
N VAL A 253 14.18 12.26 -8.03
CA VAL A 253 12.73 12.44 -7.94
C VAL A 253 12.00 11.73 -9.09
N ASP A 254 12.55 11.78 -10.30
CA ASP A 254 11.97 11.16 -11.49
C ASP A 254 11.89 9.63 -11.42
N ALA A 255 12.69 9.02 -10.54
CA ALA A 255 12.64 7.59 -10.29
C ALA A 255 11.45 7.21 -9.41
N VAL A 256 11.13 7.98 -8.35
CA VAL A 256 10.27 7.48 -7.25
C VAL A 256 8.83 8.04 -7.25
N LEU A 257 8.58 9.18 -7.91
CA LEU A 257 7.22 9.72 -7.99
C LEU A 257 6.50 9.25 -9.25
N PRO A 258 5.27 8.71 -9.15
CA PRO A 258 4.47 8.40 -10.32
C PRO A 258 4.20 9.68 -11.13
N GLU A 259 4.14 9.56 -12.46
CA GLU A 259 3.87 10.71 -13.33
C GLU A 259 2.53 11.38 -12.97
N GLY A 260 2.57 12.68 -12.65
CA GLY A 260 1.37 13.49 -12.35
C GLY A 260 1.56 14.61 -11.33
N GLU A 261 0.44 15.22 -10.94
CA GLU A 261 0.36 16.22 -9.88
C GLU A 261 -0.76 15.84 -8.90
N LEU A 262 -0.46 15.85 -7.61
CA LEU A 262 -1.39 15.67 -6.50
C LEU A 262 -1.61 17.04 -5.83
N GLU A 263 -2.86 17.51 -5.80
CA GLU A 263 -3.26 18.71 -5.07
C GLU A 263 -4.37 18.38 -4.07
N LEU A 264 -4.22 18.86 -2.83
CA LEU A 264 -5.20 18.68 -1.77
C LEU A 264 -5.35 19.97 -0.96
N HIS A 265 -6.56 20.52 -0.96
CA HIS A 265 -6.91 21.73 -0.24
C HIS A 265 -8.21 21.53 0.52
N HIS A 266 -8.17 21.52 1.86
CA HIS A 266 -9.39 21.36 2.65
C HIS A 266 -9.26 21.98 4.04
N THR A 267 -10.38 22.09 4.75
CA THR A 267 -10.44 22.62 6.11
C THR A 267 -11.32 21.72 6.97
N PHE A 268 -10.78 21.28 8.11
CA PHE A 268 -11.55 20.68 9.20
C PHE A 268 -11.84 21.75 10.25
N GLU A 269 -13.08 21.81 10.72
CA GLU A 269 -13.47 22.69 11.83
C GLU A 269 -14.39 21.94 12.78
N ARG A 270 -13.99 21.86 14.05
CA ARG A 270 -14.70 21.11 15.08
C ARG A 270 -16.04 21.77 15.39
N THR A 271 -17.12 20.99 15.26
CA THR A 271 -18.48 21.42 15.61
C THR A 271 -18.83 21.05 17.05
N THR A 272 -18.47 19.84 17.49
CA THR A 272 -18.77 19.32 18.83
C THR A 272 -17.57 18.55 19.40
N LEU A 273 -17.59 18.31 20.70
CA LEU A 273 -16.61 17.48 21.39
C LEU A 273 -17.28 16.74 22.55
N SER A 274 -17.10 15.43 22.59
CA SER A 274 -17.45 14.59 23.73
C SER A 274 -16.19 13.90 24.25
N ARG A 275 -16.04 13.79 25.57
CA ARG A 275 -14.91 13.12 26.22
C ARG A 275 -15.36 11.85 26.90
N GLY A 276 -14.53 10.82 26.81
CA GLY A 276 -14.68 9.60 27.59
C GLY A 276 -14.44 9.83 29.09
N ILE A 277 -14.74 8.79 29.88
CA ILE A 277 -14.63 8.83 31.35
C ILE A 277 -13.28 8.34 31.89
N LYS A 278 -12.48 7.67 31.05
CA LYS A 278 -11.16 7.10 31.39
C LYS A 278 -10.14 7.56 30.34
N ALA A 279 -8.93 7.89 30.78
CA ALA A 279 -7.81 8.17 29.87
C ALA A 279 -7.21 6.88 29.33
N ILE A 280 -6.69 6.93 28.11
CA ILE A 280 -5.96 5.82 27.49
C ILE A 280 -4.61 5.64 28.21
N GLU A 281 -4.28 4.42 28.59
CA GLU A 281 -3.02 4.09 29.25
C GLU A 281 -2.00 3.51 28.26
N LEU A 282 -1.29 4.40 27.55
CA LEU A 282 -0.20 4.02 26.65
C LEU A 282 1.10 3.72 27.42
N GLY A 283 2.00 2.96 26.80
CA GLY A 283 3.33 2.62 27.32
C GLY A 283 3.37 1.45 28.30
N LYS A 284 2.22 0.87 28.68
CA LYS A 284 2.17 -0.29 29.59
C LYS A 284 2.20 -1.59 28.82
N THR A 285 2.90 -2.59 29.37
CA THR A 285 2.86 -3.96 28.84
C THR A 285 1.49 -4.61 29.07
N TYR A 286 1.19 -5.64 28.29
CA TYR A 286 -0.02 -6.47 28.43
C TYR A 286 0.35 -7.93 28.13
N ASP A 287 -0.55 -8.85 28.50
CA ASP A 287 -0.31 -10.28 28.41
C ASP A 287 -0.38 -10.75 26.95
N ASN A 288 0.36 -11.80 26.62
CA ASN A 288 0.38 -12.42 25.28
C ASN A 288 0.71 -11.45 24.14
N ARG A 289 1.39 -10.33 24.43
CA ARG A 289 1.99 -9.48 23.41
C ARG A 289 3.00 -10.30 22.59
N PRO A 290 2.86 -10.38 21.26
CA PRO A 290 3.80 -11.12 20.41
C PRO A 290 5.24 -10.65 20.62
N GLN A 291 6.18 -11.59 20.65
CA GLN A 291 7.63 -11.31 20.70
C GLN A 291 8.24 -11.40 19.30
N ALA A 292 9.40 -10.78 19.10
CA ALA A 292 10.07 -10.76 17.79
C ALA A 292 10.33 -12.18 17.22
N ASN A 293 10.69 -13.13 18.08
CA ASN A 293 10.90 -14.53 17.69
C ASN A 293 9.61 -15.30 17.37
N ASP A 294 8.44 -14.75 17.70
CA ASP A 294 7.14 -15.35 17.37
C ASP A 294 6.61 -14.83 16.02
N LEU A 295 7.23 -13.77 15.48
CA LEU A 295 6.79 -13.05 14.29
C LEU A 295 7.52 -13.50 13.03
N ASN A 296 8.82 -13.75 13.14
CA ASN A 296 9.66 -14.06 11.99
C ASN A 296 9.77 -15.57 11.77
N PRO A 297 9.93 -16.01 10.50
CA PRO A 297 10.28 -17.40 10.21
C PRO A 297 11.64 -17.75 10.80
N ASP A 298 11.84 -19.05 11.05
CA ASP A 298 13.14 -19.57 11.44
C ASP A 298 14.11 -19.56 10.23
N ASP A 299 15.42 -19.39 10.50
CA ASP A 299 16.46 -19.32 9.45
C ASP A 299 16.50 -20.55 8.52
N ASP A 300 16.01 -21.71 8.98
CA ASP A 300 15.94 -22.96 8.21
C ASP A 300 14.67 -23.09 7.36
N GLU A 301 13.67 -22.22 7.55
CA GLU A 301 12.52 -22.08 6.65
C GLU A 301 12.87 -21.22 5.42
N LEU A 302 13.92 -20.40 5.50
CA LEU A 302 14.34 -19.48 4.44
C LEU A 302 15.27 -20.16 3.43
N VAL A 303 14.97 -19.98 2.15
CA VAL A 303 15.76 -20.51 1.03
C VAL A 303 16.66 -19.41 0.47
N ASN A 304 17.95 -19.73 0.35
CA ASN A 304 18.95 -18.85 -0.26
C ASN A 304 19.09 -19.11 -1.76
N TRP A 305 18.00 -18.97 -2.51
CA TRP A 305 17.94 -19.32 -3.93
C TRP A 305 18.68 -18.33 -4.83
N GLY A 306 18.94 -17.10 -4.38
CA GLY A 306 19.63 -16.07 -5.19
C GLY A 306 21.02 -16.49 -5.67
N VAL A 307 21.69 -17.36 -4.91
CA VAL A 307 23.07 -17.82 -5.19
C VAL A 307 23.16 -18.63 -6.49
N ASP A 308 22.29 -19.61 -6.67
CA ASP A 308 22.38 -20.60 -7.75
C ASP A 308 21.03 -21.01 -8.36
N GLY A 309 19.92 -20.51 -7.81
CA GLY A 309 18.58 -20.75 -8.33
C GLY A 309 18.26 -19.89 -9.56
N THR A 310 17.39 -20.40 -10.42
CA THR A 310 16.89 -19.66 -11.60
C THR A 310 15.60 -18.90 -11.31
N HIS A 311 14.90 -19.24 -10.23
CA HIS A 311 13.62 -18.64 -9.83
C HIS A 311 13.38 -18.85 -8.33
N LEU A 312 12.41 -18.12 -7.77
CA LEU A 312 11.93 -18.33 -6.41
C LEU A 312 11.28 -19.72 -6.30
N PRO A 313 11.69 -20.59 -5.36
CA PRO A 313 11.09 -21.91 -5.21
C PRO A 313 9.60 -21.80 -4.90
N ASP A 314 8.78 -22.51 -5.68
CA ASP A 314 7.33 -22.44 -5.52
C ASP A 314 6.86 -23.44 -4.46
N ASN A 315 7.12 -24.73 -4.71
CA ASN A 315 6.72 -25.87 -3.89
C ASN A 315 5.21 -25.98 -3.62
N SER A 316 4.33 -25.26 -4.35
CA SER A 316 2.89 -25.33 -4.08
C SER A 316 2.36 -26.74 -4.28
N THR A 317 1.51 -27.16 -3.35
CA THR A 317 0.78 -28.44 -3.40
C THR A 317 -0.70 -28.26 -3.71
N VAL A 318 -1.16 -27.02 -3.90
CA VAL A 318 -2.57 -26.67 -4.10
C VAL A 318 -2.85 -26.02 -5.45
N ARG A 319 -1.87 -25.28 -6.02
CA ARG A 319 -1.98 -24.73 -7.38
C ARG A 319 -1.63 -25.77 -8.44
N GLN A 320 -2.29 -25.66 -9.59
CA GLN A 320 -1.99 -26.50 -10.75
C GLN A 320 -0.77 -25.95 -11.49
N HIS A 321 0.16 -26.81 -11.88
CA HIS A 321 1.39 -26.46 -12.59
C HIS A 321 2.16 -25.32 -11.88
N PRO A 322 2.63 -25.53 -10.63
CA PRO A 322 3.45 -24.56 -9.90
C PRO A 322 4.69 -24.16 -10.70
N LEU A 323 5.32 -23.04 -10.35
CA LEU A 323 6.42 -22.50 -11.14
C LEU A 323 7.53 -23.52 -11.37
N ASP A 324 7.88 -24.31 -10.35
CA ASP A 324 8.93 -25.33 -10.47
C ASP A 324 8.63 -26.33 -11.61
N GLU A 325 7.36 -26.71 -11.80
CA GLU A 325 6.92 -27.58 -12.90
C GLU A 325 6.85 -26.83 -14.24
N ALA A 326 6.41 -25.57 -14.23
CA ALA A 326 6.34 -24.74 -15.43
C ALA A 326 7.75 -24.42 -16.00
N MET A 327 8.76 -24.33 -15.14
CA MET A 327 10.14 -24.07 -15.55
C MET A 327 10.75 -25.22 -16.36
N ASP A 328 10.22 -26.44 -16.27
CA ASP A 328 10.63 -27.56 -17.12
C ASP A 328 10.29 -27.32 -18.62
N CYS A 329 9.33 -26.43 -18.92
CA CYS A 329 8.96 -26.08 -20.30
C CYS A 329 10.01 -25.21 -21.02
N ILE A 330 10.91 -24.54 -20.29
CA ILE A 330 11.77 -23.49 -20.85
C ILE A 330 12.67 -24.03 -21.96
N ASP A 331 13.26 -25.21 -21.76
CA ASP A 331 14.19 -25.83 -22.71
C ASP A 331 13.52 -26.16 -24.07
N GLU A 332 12.22 -26.48 -24.05
CA GLU A 332 11.44 -26.76 -25.26
C GLU A 332 11.31 -25.52 -26.16
N PHE A 333 11.43 -24.33 -25.57
CA PHE A 333 11.30 -23.06 -26.29
C PHE A 333 12.61 -22.57 -26.90
N SER A 334 13.69 -23.35 -26.88
CA SER A 334 15.00 -22.99 -27.48
C SER A 334 14.90 -22.50 -28.94
N GLY A 335 13.94 -23.01 -29.73
CA GLY A 335 13.71 -22.58 -31.12
C GLY A 335 12.98 -21.25 -31.30
N VAL A 336 12.27 -20.75 -30.28
CA VAL A 336 11.39 -19.57 -30.37
C VAL A 336 11.75 -18.47 -29.37
N ALA A 337 12.23 -18.84 -28.19
CA ALA A 337 12.60 -17.97 -27.07
C ALA A 337 14.03 -18.23 -26.59
N SER A 338 14.97 -18.44 -27.52
CA SER A 338 16.38 -18.75 -27.23
C SER A 338 17.07 -17.82 -26.22
N GLY A 339 16.67 -16.54 -26.16
CA GLY A 339 17.20 -15.57 -25.18
C GLY A 339 16.88 -15.95 -23.74
N ALA A 340 15.63 -16.35 -23.46
CA ALA A 340 15.21 -16.79 -22.13
C ALA A 340 15.94 -18.06 -21.70
N VAL A 341 16.03 -19.06 -22.61
CA VAL A 341 16.76 -20.31 -22.36
C VAL A 341 18.22 -20.05 -22.06
N THR A 342 18.89 -19.26 -22.92
CA THR A 342 20.32 -18.94 -22.76
C THR A 342 20.58 -18.20 -21.45
N ALA A 343 19.73 -17.22 -21.10
CA ALA A 343 19.91 -16.47 -19.87
C ALA A 343 19.82 -17.39 -18.64
N LEU A 344 18.79 -18.23 -18.57
CA LEU A 344 18.57 -19.12 -17.43
C LEU A 344 19.61 -20.25 -17.33
N GLU A 345 20.25 -20.63 -18.44
CA GLU A 345 21.41 -21.53 -18.45
C GLU A 345 22.74 -20.84 -18.03
N ASN A 346 22.84 -19.52 -18.22
CA ASN A 346 24.08 -18.74 -18.05
C ASN A 346 23.96 -17.69 -16.95
N ASP A 347 23.70 -18.14 -15.73
CA ASP A 347 23.68 -17.30 -14.53
C ASP A 347 22.56 -16.24 -14.50
N GLY A 348 21.63 -16.24 -15.44
CA GLY A 348 20.41 -15.44 -15.40
C GLY A 348 19.32 -16.02 -14.50
N TYR A 349 18.35 -15.20 -14.13
CA TYR A 349 17.23 -15.59 -13.25
C TYR A 349 15.91 -14.91 -13.64
N VAL A 350 14.81 -15.51 -13.21
CA VAL A 350 13.45 -14.97 -13.30
C VAL A 350 13.24 -14.01 -12.13
N TRP A 351 13.13 -12.72 -12.44
CA TRP A 351 12.91 -11.66 -11.45
C TRP A 351 11.43 -11.31 -11.27
N ARG A 352 10.56 -11.74 -12.19
CA ARG A 352 9.10 -11.68 -12.04
C ARG A 352 8.49 -12.93 -12.62
N ALA A 353 7.57 -13.55 -11.88
CA ALA A 353 6.71 -14.60 -12.42
C ALA A 353 5.28 -14.35 -11.97
N VAL A 354 4.31 -14.53 -12.86
CA VAL A 354 2.87 -14.44 -12.57
C VAL A 354 2.16 -15.59 -13.25
N ASP A 355 1.36 -16.33 -12.49
CA ASP A 355 0.49 -17.36 -13.05
C ASP A 355 -0.89 -16.79 -13.44
N LYS A 356 -1.63 -17.56 -14.22
CA LYS A 356 -3.05 -17.38 -14.43
C LYS A 356 -3.66 -18.71 -14.84
N GLN A 357 -4.57 -19.23 -14.02
CA GLN A 357 -5.32 -20.42 -14.39
C GLN A 357 -6.24 -20.10 -15.58
N ASN A 358 -6.18 -20.94 -16.60
CA ASN A 358 -7.03 -20.88 -17.78
C ASN A 358 -7.63 -22.26 -18.05
N GLY A 359 -8.77 -22.55 -17.42
CA GLY A 359 -9.40 -23.87 -17.46
C GLY A 359 -8.52 -24.94 -16.81
N THR A 360 -8.09 -25.94 -17.58
CA THR A 360 -7.20 -27.02 -17.11
C THR A 360 -5.71 -26.75 -17.37
N SER A 361 -5.38 -25.56 -17.88
CA SER A 361 -4.00 -25.13 -18.10
C SER A 361 -3.66 -23.94 -17.22
N THR A 362 -2.38 -23.75 -16.97
CA THR A 362 -1.84 -22.58 -16.25
C THR A 362 -0.97 -21.78 -17.21
N GLU A 363 -1.31 -20.52 -17.43
CA GLU A 363 -0.46 -19.58 -18.17
C GLU A 363 0.55 -18.95 -17.22
N TRP A 364 1.81 -18.89 -17.63
CA TRP A 364 2.90 -18.26 -16.88
C TRP A 364 3.52 -17.13 -17.69
N ASN A 365 3.57 -15.94 -17.10
CA ASN A 365 4.30 -14.79 -17.62
C ASN A 365 5.55 -14.55 -16.78
N LEU A 366 6.71 -14.85 -17.37
CA LEU A 366 8.01 -14.77 -16.72
C LEU A 366 8.80 -13.60 -17.29
N SER A 367 9.37 -12.77 -16.42
CA SER A 367 10.42 -11.82 -16.79
C SER A 367 11.76 -12.29 -16.26
N TRP A 368 12.76 -12.34 -17.14
CA TRP A 368 14.09 -12.84 -16.87
C TRP A 368 15.14 -11.77 -17.14
N VAL A 369 16.32 -11.96 -16.54
CA VAL A 369 17.51 -11.14 -16.75
C VAL A 369 18.73 -12.05 -16.87
N ASP A 370 19.61 -11.76 -17.83
CA ASP A 370 20.91 -12.41 -18.04
C ASP A 370 22.02 -11.66 -17.29
N SER A 371 23.14 -12.34 -17.04
CA SER A 371 24.38 -11.80 -16.48
C SER A 371 24.96 -10.61 -17.24
N ASP A 372 24.66 -10.48 -18.54
CA ASP A 372 25.04 -9.32 -19.36
C ASP A 372 24.01 -8.16 -19.32
N THR A 373 23.02 -8.24 -18.42
CA THR A 373 21.91 -7.30 -18.22
C THR A 373 20.88 -7.26 -19.36
N THR A 374 21.00 -8.14 -20.36
CA THR A 374 19.92 -8.36 -21.31
C THR A 374 18.72 -8.94 -20.57
N ALA A 375 17.53 -8.41 -20.83
CA ALA A 375 16.32 -8.85 -20.16
C ALA A 375 15.16 -8.95 -21.14
N GLY A 376 14.21 -9.82 -20.80
CA GLY A 376 13.01 -9.99 -21.58
C GLY A 376 11.93 -10.70 -20.79
N TRP A 377 10.83 -10.98 -21.48
CA TRP A 377 9.71 -11.71 -20.91
C TRP A 377 9.26 -12.83 -21.85
N LEU A 378 8.67 -13.86 -21.26
CA LEU A 378 8.18 -15.07 -21.91
C LEU A 378 6.81 -15.42 -21.34
N HIS A 379 5.83 -15.58 -22.21
CA HIS A 379 4.47 -15.99 -21.89
C HIS A 379 4.18 -17.34 -22.56
N PHE A 380 3.74 -18.32 -21.77
CA PHE A 380 3.46 -19.67 -22.24
C PHE A 380 2.37 -20.32 -21.38
N SER A 381 1.75 -21.38 -21.91
CA SER A 381 0.75 -22.19 -21.22
C SER A 381 1.30 -23.58 -20.92
N VAL A 382 0.94 -24.10 -19.75
CA VAL A 382 1.30 -25.42 -19.26
C VAL A 382 0.03 -26.21 -19.00
N SER A 383 -0.03 -27.45 -19.49
CA SER A 383 -1.14 -28.37 -19.23
C SER A 383 -0.64 -29.79 -19.04
N GLY A 384 -1.48 -30.69 -18.52
CA GLY A 384 -1.09 -32.08 -18.25
C GLY A 384 -0.89 -32.32 -16.76
N GLY A 385 0.00 -33.23 -16.37
CA GLY A 385 0.32 -33.41 -14.95
C GLY A 385 1.62 -34.16 -14.71
N GLY A 386 2.55 -33.52 -14.01
CA GLY A 386 3.89 -34.04 -13.76
C GLY A 386 4.79 -33.95 -15.00
N ALA A 387 6.10 -33.82 -14.78
CA ALA A 387 7.10 -33.55 -15.81
C ALA A 387 7.07 -34.49 -17.04
N GLU A 388 6.58 -35.74 -16.91
CA GLU A 388 6.51 -36.69 -18.03
C GLU A 388 5.27 -36.54 -18.94
N THR A 389 4.24 -35.81 -18.50
CA THR A 389 3.01 -35.57 -19.29
C THR A 389 2.70 -34.08 -19.49
N LEU A 390 3.66 -33.23 -19.15
CA LEU A 390 3.58 -31.79 -19.35
C LEU A 390 3.49 -31.47 -20.84
N ALA A 391 2.54 -30.62 -21.21
CA ALA A 391 2.39 -30.08 -22.54
C ALA A 391 2.57 -28.56 -22.47
N CYS A 392 3.67 -28.10 -23.09
CA CYS A 392 4.11 -26.72 -23.09
C CYS A 392 3.72 -26.03 -24.40
N GLU A 393 2.97 -24.93 -24.31
CA GLU A 393 2.56 -24.12 -25.46
C GLU A 393 3.14 -22.71 -25.36
N PHE A 394 3.99 -22.35 -26.31
CA PHE A 394 4.48 -20.97 -26.44
C PHE A 394 3.36 -20.02 -26.86
N ILE A 395 3.20 -18.89 -26.14
CA ILE A 395 2.22 -17.86 -26.48
C ILE A 395 2.92 -16.63 -27.08
N ALA A 396 3.83 -16.01 -26.33
CA ALA A 396 4.48 -14.77 -26.73
C ALA A 396 5.81 -14.54 -26.00
N LYS A 397 6.60 -13.60 -26.51
CA LYS A 397 7.82 -13.10 -25.85
C LYS A 397 8.09 -11.64 -26.20
N GLY A 398 8.95 -11.01 -25.43
CA GLY A 398 9.49 -9.69 -25.74
C GLY A 398 10.81 -9.42 -25.03
N THR A 399 11.36 -8.24 -25.30
CA THR A 399 12.58 -7.72 -24.67
C THR A 399 12.25 -6.42 -23.96
N PHE A 400 12.98 -6.10 -22.90
CA PHE A 400 12.91 -4.78 -22.30
C PHE A 400 13.88 -3.84 -23.04
N ASP A 401 13.42 -2.63 -23.36
CA ASP A 401 14.24 -1.62 -24.04
C ASP A 401 15.24 -0.94 -23.07
N GLU A 402 14.97 -1.04 -21.76
CA GLU A 402 15.81 -0.56 -20.68
C GLU A 402 16.59 -1.70 -20.04
N SER A 403 17.80 -1.42 -19.55
CA SER A 403 18.63 -2.41 -18.86
C SER A 403 18.03 -2.74 -17.49
N VAL A 404 17.61 -4.00 -17.30
CA VAL A 404 17.29 -4.54 -15.98
C VAL A 404 18.59 -4.96 -15.30
N SER A 405 18.78 -4.56 -14.05
CA SER A 405 19.99 -4.91 -13.30
C SER A 405 20.01 -6.39 -12.92
N HIS A 406 21.15 -7.03 -13.19
CA HIS A 406 21.47 -8.39 -12.73
C HIS A 406 22.36 -8.28 -11.48
N ASN A 407 21.91 -8.81 -10.35
CA ASN A 407 22.70 -8.85 -9.12
C ASN A 407 22.19 -9.93 -8.16
N ARG A 408 22.71 -11.15 -8.33
CA ARG A 408 22.38 -12.31 -7.49
C ARG A 408 22.70 -12.13 -6.01
N ASP A 409 23.83 -11.52 -5.70
CA ASP A 409 24.30 -11.32 -4.32
C ASP A 409 23.37 -10.42 -3.50
N SER A 410 22.50 -9.65 -4.17
CA SER A 410 21.53 -8.77 -3.52
C SER A 410 20.15 -9.40 -3.35
N ILE A 411 19.91 -10.60 -3.89
CA ILE A 411 18.64 -11.31 -3.71
C ILE A 411 18.59 -11.87 -2.28
N PRO A 412 17.59 -11.50 -1.46
CA PRO A 412 17.52 -11.93 -0.07
C PRO A 412 17.16 -13.42 0.05
N LYS A 413 17.43 -13.99 1.23
CA LYS A 413 16.83 -15.28 1.61
C LYS A 413 15.35 -15.07 1.92
N VAL A 414 14.53 -16.01 1.48
CA VAL A 414 13.07 -15.85 1.48
C VAL A 414 12.36 -17.17 1.71
N LEU A 415 11.10 -17.09 2.12
CA LEU A 415 10.21 -18.24 2.16
C LEU A 415 9.87 -18.70 0.73
N PRO A 416 9.70 -20.01 0.49
CA PRO A 416 9.13 -20.50 -0.76
C PRO A 416 7.69 -20.02 -0.93
N LEU A 417 7.20 -19.90 -2.18
CA LEU A 417 5.84 -19.39 -2.44
C LEU A 417 4.77 -20.17 -1.67
N HIS A 418 4.90 -21.49 -1.59
CA HIS A 418 4.00 -22.35 -0.83
C HIS A 418 3.88 -21.98 0.66
N ALA A 419 4.99 -21.59 1.30
CA ALA A 419 4.97 -21.21 2.72
C ALA A 419 4.21 -19.90 2.92
N ILE A 420 4.39 -18.94 2.01
CA ILE A 420 3.66 -17.67 1.99
C ILE A 420 2.17 -17.93 1.71
N GLU A 421 1.87 -18.71 0.66
CA GLU A 421 0.52 -19.14 0.29
C GLU A 421 -0.21 -19.79 1.48
N THR A 422 0.43 -20.75 2.17
CA THR A 422 -0.12 -21.42 3.34
C THR A 422 -0.42 -20.45 4.49
N ARG A 423 0.47 -19.47 4.73
CA ARG A 423 0.26 -18.44 5.75
C ARG A 423 -0.90 -17.51 5.39
N LEU A 424 -1.03 -17.12 4.12
CA LEU A 424 -2.11 -16.25 3.65
C LEU A 424 -3.48 -16.95 3.66
N MET A 425 -3.52 -18.28 3.45
CA MET A 425 -4.74 -19.09 3.53
C MET A 425 -5.20 -19.39 4.96
N ASP A 426 -4.37 -19.14 5.98
CA ASP A 426 -4.71 -19.38 7.38
C ASP A 426 -5.79 -18.38 7.84
N ASP A 427 -7.05 -18.86 7.90
CA ASP A 427 -8.23 -18.08 8.28
C ASP A 427 -8.15 -17.52 9.70
N GLN A 428 -7.35 -18.14 10.57
CA GLN A 428 -7.08 -17.58 11.87
C GLN A 428 -6.20 -16.37 11.69
N ARG A 429 -5.11 -16.44 10.93
CA ARG A 429 -4.20 -15.29 10.74
C ARG A 429 -4.83 -14.15 9.95
N PHE A 430 -5.49 -14.44 8.82
CA PHE A 430 -5.97 -13.44 7.89
C PHE A 430 -7.41 -13.75 7.42
N PRO A 431 -8.41 -13.58 8.29
CA PRO A 431 -9.79 -13.96 7.97
C PRO A 431 -10.37 -13.21 6.76
N ALA A 432 -9.88 -12.02 6.45
CA ALA A 432 -10.32 -11.22 5.30
C ALA A 432 -9.90 -11.82 3.95
N LEU A 433 -8.89 -12.70 3.92
CA LEU A 433 -8.35 -13.26 2.68
C LEU A 433 -9.09 -14.53 2.22
N THR A 434 -9.93 -15.11 3.09
CA THR A 434 -10.65 -16.36 2.82
C THR A 434 -12.16 -16.13 2.78
N GLY A 435 -12.79 -16.55 1.68
CA GLY A 435 -14.23 -16.39 1.48
C GLY A 435 -14.61 -16.33 -0.01
N PRO A 436 -15.91 -16.32 -0.33
CA PRO A 436 -16.39 -16.29 -1.72
C PRO A 436 -15.97 -15.02 -2.47
N SER A 437 -15.81 -13.91 -1.74
CA SER A 437 -15.42 -12.60 -2.27
C SER A 437 -13.98 -12.22 -1.95
N ALA A 438 -13.12 -13.19 -1.61
CA ALA A 438 -11.71 -12.99 -1.26
C ALA A 438 -10.79 -13.78 -2.20
N LEU A 439 -9.50 -13.94 -1.85
CA LEU A 439 -8.50 -14.61 -2.70
C LEU A 439 -8.53 -16.13 -2.56
N PHE A 440 -8.89 -16.64 -1.37
CA PHE A 440 -8.86 -18.06 -1.06
C PHE A 440 -10.24 -18.59 -0.68
N ASP A 441 -10.41 -19.90 -0.81
CA ASP A 441 -11.49 -20.68 -0.21
C ASP A 441 -10.91 -21.78 0.71
N ASN A 442 -11.75 -22.70 1.18
CA ASN A 442 -11.31 -23.77 2.10
C ASN A 442 -10.40 -24.84 1.45
N ASN A 443 -10.26 -24.83 0.12
CA ASN A 443 -9.49 -25.80 -0.65
C ASN A 443 -8.25 -25.19 -1.32
N GLY A 444 -8.13 -23.86 -1.36
CA GLY A 444 -6.99 -23.18 -1.98
C GLY A 444 -7.38 -21.83 -2.58
N PRO A 445 -6.55 -21.29 -3.50
CA PRO A 445 -6.93 -20.11 -4.28
C PRO A 445 -8.13 -20.39 -5.19
N HIS A 446 -8.99 -19.38 -5.40
CA HIS A 446 -10.04 -19.50 -6.42
C HIS A 446 -9.41 -19.64 -7.82
N GLU A 447 -10.10 -20.28 -8.77
CA GLU A 447 -9.61 -20.42 -10.17
C GLU A 447 -9.30 -19.07 -10.85
N SER A 448 -9.91 -17.97 -10.39
CA SER A 448 -9.66 -16.60 -10.89
C SER A 448 -8.50 -15.89 -10.19
N THR A 449 -7.86 -16.55 -9.24
CA THR A 449 -6.76 -16.01 -8.45
C THR A 449 -5.46 -16.30 -9.14
N SER A 450 -4.63 -15.28 -9.30
CA SER A 450 -3.25 -15.41 -9.69
C SER A 450 -2.32 -15.04 -8.57
N MET A 451 -1.17 -15.70 -8.56
CA MET A 451 -0.08 -15.50 -7.63
C MET A 451 1.20 -15.23 -8.42
N GLY A 452 2.00 -14.31 -7.93
CA GLY A 452 3.28 -13.99 -8.50
C GLY A 452 4.28 -13.53 -7.46
N TYR A 453 5.52 -13.38 -7.90
CA TYR A 453 6.56 -12.72 -7.11
C TYR A 453 7.32 -11.70 -7.96
N LEU A 454 7.94 -10.74 -7.27
CA LEU A 454 8.82 -9.74 -7.84
C LEU A 454 10.12 -9.66 -7.03
N VAL A 455 11.26 -9.65 -7.72
CA VAL A 455 12.59 -9.45 -7.15
C VAL A 455 13.14 -8.12 -7.62
N VAL A 456 13.59 -7.31 -6.68
CA VAL A 456 14.19 -6.00 -6.94
C VAL A 456 15.59 -6.00 -6.33
N VAL A 457 16.57 -5.55 -7.10
CA VAL A 457 17.98 -5.49 -6.69
C VAL A 457 18.56 -4.10 -7.00
N PRO A 458 19.68 -3.68 -6.41
CA PRO A 458 20.18 -2.32 -6.59
C PRO A 458 20.44 -2.01 -8.05
N GLY A 459 20.00 -0.83 -8.49
CA GLY A 459 20.17 -0.38 -9.86
C GLY A 459 19.11 -0.89 -10.84
N THR A 460 18.11 -1.67 -10.41
CA THR A 460 16.95 -1.93 -11.27
C THR A 460 16.18 -0.63 -11.50
N GLY A 461 15.96 -0.25 -12.77
CA GLY A 461 15.25 0.97 -13.16
C GLY A 461 13.74 0.99 -12.90
N PHE A 462 13.23 0.19 -11.95
CA PHE A 462 11.81 0.03 -11.70
C PHE A 462 11.14 1.23 -11.02
N GLY A 463 11.90 2.29 -10.69
CA GLY A 463 11.35 3.48 -10.07
C GLY A 463 10.74 3.29 -8.67
N ILE A 464 10.89 2.10 -8.08
CA ILE A 464 10.40 1.80 -6.75
C ILE A 464 11.59 1.24 -5.97
N ASP A 465 12.03 1.98 -4.95
CA ASP A 465 13.13 1.57 -4.08
C ASP A 465 12.58 0.82 -2.87
N PHE A 466 12.38 -0.50 -3.01
CA PHE A 466 11.93 -1.36 -1.92
C PHE A 466 12.99 -1.60 -0.84
N SER A 467 14.22 -1.07 -1.00
CA SER A 467 15.28 -1.28 -0.01
C SER A 467 15.01 -0.56 1.31
N ASP A 468 14.24 0.53 1.28
CA ASP A 468 13.79 1.27 2.48
C ASP A 468 12.61 0.57 3.20
N LEU A 469 11.73 -0.13 2.46
CA LEU A 469 10.64 -0.95 3.03
C LEU A 469 11.15 -2.24 3.71
N LEU A 470 12.28 -2.79 3.24
CA LEU A 470 12.72 -4.15 3.53
C LEU A 470 14.12 -4.26 4.17
N ASP A 471 14.77 -3.13 4.48
CA ASP A 471 16.08 -3.02 5.17
C ASP A 471 17.16 -3.96 4.59
N THR A 472 17.18 -4.10 3.26
CA THR A 472 18.00 -5.08 2.55
C THR A 472 18.59 -4.49 1.27
N SER A 473 19.71 -5.05 0.82
CA SER A 473 20.28 -4.69 -0.48
C SER A 473 19.35 -5.04 -1.65
N GLY A 474 18.36 -5.90 -1.46
CA GLY A 474 17.37 -6.22 -2.47
C GLY A 474 16.14 -6.85 -1.82
N ALA A 475 15.03 -6.81 -2.54
CA ALA A 475 13.71 -7.14 -2.06
C ALA A 475 13.12 -8.32 -2.82
N THR A 476 12.28 -9.10 -2.15
CA THR A 476 11.40 -10.05 -2.84
C THR A 476 10.01 -9.95 -2.26
N THR A 477 9.04 -9.66 -3.10
CA THR A 477 7.63 -9.55 -2.71
C THR A 477 6.80 -10.60 -3.44
N VAL A 478 5.69 -10.97 -2.82
CA VAL A 478 4.66 -11.85 -3.38
C VAL A 478 3.38 -11.07 -3.51
N ASP A 479 2.80 -11.10 -4.70
CA ASP A 479 1.50 -10.51 -4.98
C ASP A 479 0.48 -11.59 -5.33
N VAL A 480 -0.74 -11.41 -4.83
CA VAL A 480 -1.87 -12.28 -5.15
C VAL A 480 -3.03 -11.40 -5.55
N GLN A 481 -3.64 -11.69 -6.69
CA GLN A 481 -4.73 -10.90 -7.24
C GLN A 481 -5.85 -11.79 -7.74
N ARG A 482 -7.07 -11.29 -7.69
CA ARG A 482 -8.25 -11.96 -8.22
C ARG A 482 -9.17 -10.94 -8.84
N GLN A 483 -9.68 -11.25 -10.03
CA GLN A 483 -10.72 -10.46 -10.70
C GLN A 483 -11.85 -11.38 -11.14
N TRP A 484 -13.09 -11.00 -10.86
CA TRP A 484 -14.25 -11.80 -11.22
C TRP A 484 -15.52 -10.96 -11.31
N GLN A 485 -16.52 -11.50 -12.00
CA GLN A 485 -17.88 -10.96 -12.01
C GLN A 485 -18.75 -11.63 -10.96
N ASP A 486 -19.47 -10.81 -10.20
CA ASP A 486 -20.46 -11.22 -9.20
C ASP A 486 -21.81 -10.58 -9.54
N GLY A 487 -22.57 -11.23 -10.43
CA GLY A 487 -23.83 -10.69 -10.95
C GLY A 487 -23.59 -9.47 -11.85
N THR A 488 -24.02 -8.29 -11.41
CA THR A 488 -23.81 -6.99 -12.07
C THR A 488 -22.56 -6.27 -11.58
N LYS A 489 -21.86 -6.83 -10.60
CA LYS A 489 -20.69 -6.22 -9.97
C LYS A 489 -19.41 -6.79 -10.58
N ASP A 490 -18.52 -5.92 -11.06
CA ASP A 490 -17.14 -6.30 -11.32
C ASP A 490 -16.36 -6.17 -10.01
N ARG A 491 -15.59 -7.20 -9.66
CA ARG A 491 -14.84 -7.25 -8.41
C ARG A 491 -13.37 -7.49 -8.66
N SER A 492 -12.55 -6.86 -7.82
CA SER A 492 -11.11 -7.12 -7.74
C SER A 492 -10.66 -7.21 -6.30
N PHE A 493 -9.67 -8.06 -6.07
CA PHE A 493 -8.95 -8.17 -4.81
C PHE A 493 -7.47 -8.26 -5.13
N SER A 494 -6.62 -7.55 -4.39
CA SER A 494 -5.17 -7.63 -4.55
C SER A 494 -4.49 -7.56 -3.20
N LEU A 495 -3.38 -8.26 -3.03
CA LEU A 495 -2.51 -8.14 -1.86
C LEU A 495 -1.04 -8.12 -2.23
N LEU A 496 -0.23 -7.65 -1.29
CA LEU A 496 1.21 -7.70 -1.35
C LEU A 496 1.77 -8.21 -0.02
N ALA A 497 2.70 -9.16 -0.09
CA ALA A 497 3.41 -9.72 1.05
C ALA A 497 4.93 -9.64 0.83
N ASP A 498 5.66 -9.52 1.93
CA ASP A 498 7.10 -9.60 2.00
C ASP A 498 7.53 -11.08 2.03
N ALA A 499 8.36 -11.51 1.08
CA ALA A 499 8.78 -12.90 1.02
C ALA A 499 9.87 -13.26 2.04
N SER A 500 10.57 -12.26 2.60
CA SER A 500 11.67 -12.50 3.55
C SER A 500 11.17 -12.99 4.91
N ASP A 501 9.98 -12.55 5.33
CA ASP A 501 9.38 -12.91 6.61
C ASP A 501 7.92 -13.40 6.49
N GLY A 502 7.31 -13.32 5.31
CA GLY A 502 5.91 -13.70 5.08
C GLY A 502 4.90 -12.68 5.61
N ARG A 503 5.34 -11.47 5.97
CA ARG A 503 4.48 -10.39 6.47
C ARG A 503 3.58 -9.87 5.34
N LEU A 504 2.29 -9.80 5.61
CA LEU A 504 1.34 -9.10 4.76
C LEU A 504 1.58 -7.59 4.88
N ILE A 505 1.89 -6.93 3.76
CA ILE A 505 2.11 -5.49 3.69
C ILE A 505 0.77 -4.77 3.61
N GLY A 506 -0.15 -5.30 2.79
CA GLY A 506 -1.49 -4.76 2.65
C GLY A 506 -2.31 -5.49 1.61
N TRP A 507 -3.60 -5.13 1.54
CA TRP A 507 -4.53 -5.65 0.55
C TRP A 507 -5.59 -4.62 0.20
N THR A 508 -6.20 -4.78 -0.98
CA THR A 508 -7.32 -3.98 -1.45
C THR A 508 -8.42 -4.89 -1.96
N SER A 509 -9.67 -4.48 -1.75
CA SER A 509 -10.84 -5.06 -2.40
C SER A 509 -11.67 -3.94 -3.00
N LEU A 510 -12.15 -4.14 -4.22
CA LEU A 510 -12.97 -3.17 -4.94
C LEU A 510 -14.11 -3.90 -5.63
N SER A 511 -15.28 -3.27 -5.60
CA SER A 511 -16.48 -3.65 -6.31
C SER A 511 -16.99 -2.43 -7.08
N THR A 512 -17.32 -2.62 -8.35
CA THR A 512 -17.92 -1.59 -9.21
C THR A 512 -19.23 -2.08 -9.81
N GLU A 513 -20.25 -1.23 -9.82
CA GLU A 513 -21.58 -1.55 -10.35
C GLU A 513 -22.16 -0.39 -11.14
N GLU A 514 -22.60 -0.65 -12.37
CA GLU A 514 -23.36 0.31 -13.18
C GLU A 514 -24.83 0.36 -12.69
N LEU A 515 -25.26 1.55 -12.28
CA LEU A 515 -26.62 1.87 -11.85
C LEU A 515 -27.46 2.22 -13.10
N GLY A 516 -28.34 1.30 -13.47
CA GLY A 516 -29.14 1.36 -14.72
C GLY A 516 -30.22 2.43 -14.82
#